data_AF-A0A2P8GNE9-F1
#
_entry.id   AF-A0A2P8GNE9-F1
#
_cell.length_a   1.000
_cell.length_b   1.000
_cell.length_c   1.000
_cell.angle_alpha   90.00
_cell.angle_beta   90.00
_cell.angle_gamma   90.00
#
_symmetry.space_group_name_H-M   'P 1'
#
loop_
_entity.id
_entity.type
_entity.pdbx_description
1 polymer ?
#
loop_
_entity_poly.entity_id
_entity_poly.type
_entity_poly.pdbx_seq_one_letter_code
_entity_poly.pdbx_strand_id
1 'polypeptide(L)'
;MKRFILCLPLCICMNVFAQTSKSAVDSLEKRYQQCLAEGKSQYNCALQYYTQMDSLLNTVYRQLYDNLDNNRRTTLQLSQNQWEEKKQTYFKDIDLRVEKKRTQTLAGLDDDMIVTDNKAAFLKTRVIELLASKHS
;
A
#
# COMPACT_ATOMS: atom_id res chain seq x y z
N MET A 1 30.87 -28.89 -39.22
CA MET A 1 30.22 -28.77 -37.90
C MET A 1 30.03 -27.29 -37.58
N LYS A 2 28.78 -26.84 -37.40
CA LYS A 2 28.27 -25.92 -36.34
C LYS A 2 29.18 -24.72 -35.95
N ARG A 3 28.76 -23.44 -35.93
CA ARG A 3 27.46 -22.85 -35.57
C ARG A 3 27.36 -21.40 -36.11
N PHE A 4 26.19 -21.02 -36.61
CA PHE A 4 25.77 -19.62 -36.73
C PHE A 4 25.56 -19.04 -35.33
N ILE A 5 26.16 -17.89 -35.03
CA ILE A 5 25.80 -17.09 -33.84
C ILE A 5 25.06 -15.87 -34.35
N LEU A 6 23.74 -15.93 -34.21
CA LEU A 6 22.80 -14.86 -34.49
C LEU A 6 22.93 -13.80 -33.38
N CYS A 7 23.50 -12.64 -33.68
CA CYS A 7 23.46 -11.49 -32.78
C CYS A 7 22.08 -10.83 -32.88
N LEU A 8 21.20 -11.12 -31.93
CA LEU A 8 19.95 -10.39 -31.74
C LEU A 8 20.11 -9.49 -30.50
N PRO A 9 20.27 -8.16 -30.63
CA PRO A 9 20.10 -7.28 -29.49
C PRO A 9 18.60 -7.18 -29.23
N LEU A 10 18.14 -8.00 -28.29
CA LEU A 10 16.78 -8.01 -27.78
C LEU A 10 16.46 -6.61 -27.22
N CYS A 11 15.36 -6.02 -27.69
CA CYS A 11 14.74 -4.83 -27.12
C CYS A 11 14.39 -5.06 -25.64
N ILE A 12 15.30 -4.70 -24.72
CA ILE A 12 15.03 -4.64 -23.28
C ILE A 12 14.83 -3.16 -22.92
N CYS A 13 13.74 -2.57 -23.37
CA CYS A 13 13.45 -1.15 -23.12
C CYS A 13 12.03 -0.89 -22.61
N MET A 14 11.35 -1.84 -21.96
CA MET A 14 10.08 -1.52 -21.28
C MET A 14 9.88 -2.47 -20.12
N ASN A 15 10.17 -2.02 -18.88
CA ASN A 15 9.66 -2.60 -17.60
C ASN A 15 10.17 -1.87 -16.33
N VAL A 16 11.01 -0.83 -16.45
CA VAL A 16 11.66 -0.16 -15.30
C VAL A 16 10.65 0.43 -14.29
N PHE A 17 9.46 0.85 -14.74
CA PHE A 17 8.45 1.49 -13.87
C PHE A 17 7.66 0.52 -12.98
N ALA A 18 7.52 -0.76 -13.36
CA ALA A 18 6.85 -1.78 -12.53
C ALA A 18 7.63 -2.08 -11.25
N GLN A 19 8.95 -2.04 -11.39
CA GLN A 19 9.89 -2.45 -10.37
C GLN A 19 10.05 -1.37 -9.28
N THR A 20 9.93 -0.10 -9.64
CA THR A 20 10.12 1.02 -8.70
C THR A 20 8.97 1.17 -7.71
N SER A 21 7.71 0.95 -8.10
CA SER A 21 6.60 1.14 -7.20
C SER A 21 6.38 0.00 -6.21
N LYS A 22 6.62 -1.25 -6.63
CA LYS A 22 6.66 -2.39 -5.70
C LYS A 22 7.79 -2.20 -4.67
N SER A 23 8.91 -1.64 -5.11
CA SER A 23 10.01 -1.28 -4.20
C SER A 23 9.64 -0.23 -3.16
N ALA A 24 8.67 0.66 -3.44
CA ALA A 24 8.24 1.67 -2.46
C ALA A 24 7.49 1.04 -1.28
N VAL A 25 6.59 0.08 -1.56
CA VAL A 25 5.92 -0.72 -0.52
C VAL A 25 6.95 -1.51 0.30
N ASP A 26 7.83 -2.26 -0.38
CA ASP A 26 8.85 -3.08 0.29
C ASP A 26 9.79 -2.23 1.16
N SER A 27 10.13 -1.01 0.69
CA SER A 27 10.95 -0.05 1.43
C SER A 27 10.26 0.48 2.69
N LEU A 28 8.95 0.74 2.62
CA LEU A 28 8.15 1.12 3.78
C LEU A 28 8.09 -0.01 4.81
N GLU A 29 7.85 -1.24 4.36
CA GLU A 29 7.80 -2.41 5.24
C GLU A 29 9.14 -2.65 5.92
N LYS A 30 10.25 -2.55 5.17
CA LYS A 30 11.59 -2.68 5.75
C LYS A 30 11.85 -1.62 6.83
N ARG A 31 11.50 -0.36 6.58
CA ARG A 31 11.62 0.71 7.60
C ARG A 31 10.73 0.44 8.81
N TYR A 32 9.53 -0.07 8.59
CA TYR A 32 8.63 -0.42 9.68
C TYR A 32 9.23 -1.53 10.56
N GLN A 33 9.71 -2.61 9.96
CA GLN A 33 10.36 -3.71 10.70
C GLN A 33 11.63 -3.25 11.44
N GLN A 34 12.42 -2.36 10.84
CA GLN A 34 13.58 -1.76 11.50
C GLN A 34 13.16 -0.94 12.73
N CYS A 35 12.11 -0.12 12.60
CA CYS A 35 11.58 0.67 13.71
C CYS A 35 11.09 -0.23 14.86
N LEU A 36 10.36 -1.31 14.55
CA LEU A 36 9.93 -2.29 15.55
C LEU A 36 11.11 -2.94 16.27
N ALA A 37 12.17 -3.29 15.54
CA ALA A 37 13.37 -3.92 16.10
C ALA A 37 14.16 -3.00 17.05
N GLU A 38 14.06 -1.67 16.90
CA GLU A 38 14.68 -0.71 17.83
C GLU A 38 13.98 -0.63 19.19
N GLY A 39 12.72 -1.11 19.30
CA GLY A 39 12.01 -1.25 20.59
C GLY A 39 11.59 0.05 21.30
N LYS A 40 11.77 1.23 20.68
CA LYS A 40 11.54 2.53 21.35
C LYS A 40 10.06 2.90 21.53
N SER A 41 9.22 2.64 20.53
CA SER A 41 7.77 2.84 20.61
C SER A 41 7.07 2.16 19.43
N GLN A 42 6.50 0.98 19.66
CA GLN A 42 5.87 0.18 18.60
C GLN A 42 4.64 0.88 17.99
N TYR A 43 3.83 1.53 18.83
CA TYR A 43 2.70 2.34 18.35
C TYR A 43 3.14 3.46 17.40
N ASN A 44 4.21 4.20 17.73
CA ASN A 44 4.71 5.26 16.85
C ASN A 44 5.24 4.69 15.52
N CYS A 45 5.88 3.51 15.55
CA CYS A 45 6.28 2.81 14.33
C CYS A 45 5.07 2.47 13.45
N ALA A 46 4.02 1.90 14.04
CA ALA A 46 2.78 1.57 13.33
C ALA A 46 2.11 2.82 12.76
N LEU A 47 2.01 3.89 13.55
CA LEU A 47 1.41 5.16 13.12
C LEU A 47 2.18 5.78 11.95
N GLN A 48 3.51 5.81 12.04
CA GLN A 48 4.34 6.31 10.96
C GLN A 48 4.17 5.45 9.69
N TYR A 49 4.16 4.12 9.82
CA TYR A 49 3.96 3.22 8.70
C TYR A 49 2.58 3.43 8.03
N TYR A 50 1.51 3.53 8.83
CA TYR A 50 0.17 3.87 8.36
C TYR A 50 0.15 5.18 7.57
N THR A 51 0.68 6.27 8.13
CA THR A 51 0.68 7.58 7.47
C THR A 51 1.48 7.57 6.16
N GLN A 52 2.62 6.88 6.15
CA GLN A 52 3.42 6.76 4.93
C GLN A 52 2.73 5.90 3.87
N MET A 53 2.01 4.85 4.26
CA MET A 53 1.23 4.02 3.34
C MET A 53 0.03 4.78 2.74
N ASP A 54 -0.68 5.59 3.54
CA ASP A 54 -1.76 6.46 3.05
C ASP A 54 -1.24 7.51 2.05
N SER A 55 -0.10 8.12 2.37
CA SER A 55 0.57 9.04 1.45
C SER A 55 0.96 8.36 0.14
N LEU A 56 1.53 7.15 0.21
CA LEU A 56 1.88 6.36 -0.97
C LEU A 56 0.66 6.03 -1.82
N LEU A 57 -0.47 5.66 -1.21
CA LEU A 57 -1.73 5.40 -1.92
C LEU A 57 -2.16 6.60 -2.75
N ASN A 58 -2.16 7.78 -2.14
CA ASN A 58 -2.51 9.02 -2.84
C ASN A 58 -1.55 9.32 -4.01
N THR A 59 -0.25 9.15 -3.80
CA THR A 59 0.76 9.32 -4.86
C THR A 59 0.56 8.33 -6.01
N VAL A 60 0.36 7.04 -5.70
CA VAL A 60 0.17 5.99 -6.70
C VAL A 60 -1.10 6.21 -7.50
N TYR A 61 -2.21 6.56 -6.83
CA TYR A 61 -3.47 6.87 -7.48
C TYR A 61 -3.33 8.03 -8.46
N ARG A 62 -2.73 9.16 -8.03
CA ARG A 62 -2.54 10.34 -8.90
C ARG A 62 -1.67 10.01 -10.11
N GLN A 63 -0.55 9.33 -9.88
CA GLN A 63 0.31 8.89 -10.98
C GLN A 63 -0.42 7.98 -11.96
N LEU A 64 -1.24 7.04 -11.49
CA LEU A 64 -2.03 6.20 -12.39
C LEU A 64 -3.03 7.06 -13.17
N TYR A 65 -3.81 7.90 -12.48
CA TYR A 65 -4.81 8.78 -13.08
C TYR A 65 -4.25 9.66 -14.20
N ASP A 66 -3.09 10.28 -13.96
CA ASP A 66 -2.47 11.21 -14.91
C ASP A 66 -2.06 10.51 -16.22
N ASN A 67 -1.75 9.21 -16.18
CA ASN A 67 -1.31 8.40 -17.32
C ASN A 67 -2.44 7.68 -18.08
N LEU A 68 -3.70 7.84 -17.67
CA LEU A 68 -4.86 7.20 -18.30
C LEU A 68 -5.59 8.13 -19.27
N ASP A 69 -6.29 7.56 -20.26
CA ASP A 69 -7.27 8.30 -21.06
C ASP A 69 -8.56 8.58 -20.28
N ASN A 70 -9.45 9.42 -20.83
CA ASN A 70 -10.65 9.90 -20.14
C ASN A 70 -11.60 8.78 -19.68
N ASN A 71 -11.78 7.72 -20.47
CA ASN A 71 -12.68 6.63 -20.10
C ASN A 71 -12.08 5.83 -18.93
N ARG A 72 -10.80 5.48 -19.03
CA ARG A 72 -10.09 4.75 -17.96
C ARG A 72 -9.95 5.58 -16.69
N ARG A 73 -9.78 6.90 -16.78
CA ARG A 73 -9.81 7.83 -15.63
C ARG A 73 -11.14 7.78 -14.89
N THR A 74 -12.25 7.81 -15.64
CA THR A 74 -13.59 7.73 -15.06
C THR A 74 -13.80 6.40 -14.33
N THR A 75 -13.41 5.28 -14.95
CA THR A 75 -13.46 3.96 -14.32
C THR A 75 -12.61 3.89 -13.05
N LEU A 76 -11.39 4.43 -13.09
CA LEU A 76 -10.50 4.49 -11.93
C LEU A 76 -11.11 5.31 -10.78
N GLN A 77 -11.68 6.48 -11.07
CA GLN A 77 -12.36 7.32 -10.08
C GLN A 77 -13.53 6.60 -9.42
N LEU A 78 -14.39 5.96 -10.20
CA LEU A 78 -15.52 5.19 -9.68
C LEU A 78 -15.05 4.04 -8.77
N SER A 79 -14.04 3.29 -9.22
CA SER A 79 -13.43 2.23 -8.41
C SER A 79 -12.84 2.77 -7.10
N GLN A 80 -12.16 3.93 -7.16
CA GLN A 80 -11.54 4.53 -5.99
C GLN A 80 -12.58 5.06 -4.99
N ASN A 81 -13.67 5.67 -5.45
CA ASN A 81 -14.76 6.12 -4.60
C ASN A 81 -15.44 4.96 -3.88
N GLN A 82 -15.75 3.87 -4.60
CA GLN A 82 -16.30 2.65 -4.00
C GLN A 82 -15.35 2.01 -2.98
N TRP A 83 -14.05 2.07 -3.24
CA TRP A 83 -13.06 1.58 -2.28
C TRP A 83 -12.98 2.48 -1.03
N GLU A 84 -13.11 3.79 -1.19
CA GLU A 84 -13.10 4.74 -0.07
C GLU A 84 -14.29 4.51 0.89
N GLU A 85 -15.48 4.22 0.35
CA GLU A 85 -16.65 3.83 1.15
C GLU A 85 -16.39 2.54 1.97
N LYS A 86 -15.74 1.55 1.34
CA LYS A 86 -15.32 0.32 2.03
C LYS A 86 -14.29 0.60 3.11
N LYS A 87 -13.33 1.49 2.85
CA LYS A 87 -12.33 1.93 3.83
C LYS A 87 -12.99 2.54 5.05
N GLN A 88 -13.90 3.49 4.85
CA GLN A 88 -14.61 4.17 5.93
C GLN A 88 -15.41 3.19 6.78
N THR A 89 -16.14 2.26 6.14
CA THR A 89 -16.89 1.22 6.83
C THR A 89 -15.96 0.32 7.66
N TYR A 90 -14.89 -0.18 7.05
CA TYR A 90 -13.92 -1.03 7.73
C TYR A 90 -13.25 -0.32 8.91
N PHE A 91 -12.86 0.95 8.75
CA PHE A 91 -12.19 1.75 9.79
C PHE A 91 -13.12 2.01 10.97
N LYS A 92 -14.38 2.36 10.69
CA LYS A 92 -15.41 2.52 11.72
C LYS A 92 -15.62 1.21 12.49
N ASP A 93 -15.74 0.10 11.78
CA ASP A 93 -16.01 -1.20 12.39
C ASP A 93 -14.85 -1.68 13.28
N ILE A 94 -13.60 -1.48 12.86
CA ILE A 94 -12.46 -1.86 13.68
C ILE A 94 -12.33 -0.98 14.93
N ASP A 95 -12.57 0.32 14.80
CA ASP A 95 -12.54 1.25 15.93
C ASP A 95 -13.63 0.91 16.96
N LEU A 96 -14.85 0.61 16.51
CA LEU A 96 -15.94 0.16 17.37
C LEU A 96 -15.63 -1.17 18.07
N ARG A 97 -15.02 -2.13 17.35
CA ARG A 97 -14.63 -3.41 17.95
C ARG A 97 -13.59 -3.25 19.04
N VAL A 98 -12.61 -2.36 18.84
CA VAL A 98 -11.56 -2.12 19.82
C VAL A 98 -12.09 -1.36 21.02
N GLU A 99 -12.90 -0.32 20.82
CA GLU A 99 -13.49 0.42 21.93
C GLU A 99 -14.35 -0.49 22.84
N LYS A 100 -15.13 -1.40 22.23
CA LYS A 100 -15.90 -2.40 23.00
C LYS A 100 -15.00 -3.32 23.84
N LYS A 101 -13.83 -3.69 23.32
CA LYS A 101 -12.87 -4.60 23.99
C LYS A 101 -11.94 -3.88 24.96
N ARG A 102 -11.73 -2.58 24.81
CA ARG A 102 -10.82 -1.78 25.66
C ARG A 102 -11.21 -1.82 27.13
N THR A 103 -12.49 -2.00 27.44
CA THR A 103 -12.98 -2.21 28.82
C THR A 103 -12.57 -3.56 29.43
N GLN A 104 -12.04 -4.48 28.61
CA GLN A 104 -11.67 -5.86 28.95
C GLN A 104 -10.16 -6.10 28.84
N THR A 105 -9.40 -5.13 28.34
CA THR A 105 -7.94 -5.19 28.18
C THR A 105 -7.25 -4.28 29.20
N LEU A 106 -5.96 -4.53 29.45
CA LEU A 106 -5.16 -3.61 30.25
C LEU A 106 -5.00 -2.28 29.51
N ALA A 107 -5.00 -1.18 30.25
CA ALA A 107 -4.72 0.13 29.69
C ALA A 107 -3.32 0.14 29.05
N GLY A 108 -3.23 0.52 27.78
CA GLY A 108 -2.00 0.48 27.01
C GLY A 108 -2.22 0.87 25.54
N LEU A 109 -1.14 0.95 24.78
CA LEU A 109 -1.16 1.34 23.37
C LEU A 109 -1.19 0.14 22.40
N ASP A 110 -1.22 -1.09 22.92
CA ASP A 110 -1.17 -2.31 22.11
C ASP A 110 -2.41 -2.43 21.21
N ASP A 111 -3.60 -2.13 21.77
CA ASP A 111 -4.84 -2.10 21.01
C ASP A 111 -4.80 -1.03 19.90
N ASP A 112 -4.26 0.16 20.20
CA ASP A 112 -4.11 1.24 19.22
C ASP A 112 -3.10 0.89 18.13
N MET A 113 -2.03 0.18 18.48
CA MET A 113 -1.04 -0.33 17.52
C MET A 113 -1.69 -1.35 16.58
N ILE A 114 -2.42 -2.34 17.13
CA ILE A 114 -3.09 -3.37 16.34
C ILE A 114 -4.12 -2.75 15.39
N VAL A 115 -4.91 -1.77 15.83
CA VAL A 115 -5.85 -1.06 14.97
C VAL A 115 -5.11 -0.35 13.84
N THR A 116 -4.05 0.37 14.19
CA THR A 116 -3.24 1.13 13.23
C THR A 116 -2.62 0.22 12.16
N ASP A 117 -2.06 -0.92 12.56
CA ASP A 117 -1.49 -1.90 11.64
C ASP A 117 -2.53 -2.51 10.71
N ASN A 118 -3.71 -2.83 11.22
CA ASN A 118 -4.82 -3.34 10.41
C ASN A 118 -5.29 -2.31 9.38
N LYS A 119 -5.39 -1.04 9.79
CA LYS A 119 -5.69 0.07 8.86
C LYS A 119 -4.59 0.19 7.80
N ALA A 120 -3.31 0.14 8.18
CA ALA A 120 -2.19 0.18 7.25
C ALA A 120 -2.21 -0.99 6.25
N ALA A 121 -2.53 -2.20 6.70
CA ALA A 121 -2.65 -3.38 5.83
C ALA A 121 -3.79 -3.25 4.81
N PHE A 122 -4.92 -2.66 5.23
CA PHE A 122 -6.02 -2.35 4.31
C PHE A 122 -5.58 -1.37 3.22
N LEU A 123 -4.85 -0.31 3.58
CA LEU A 123 -4.28 0.64 2.62
C LEU A 123 -3.27 -0.03 1.68
N LYS A 124 -2.35 -0.84 2.23
CA LYS A 124 -1.32 -1.57 1.46
C LYS A 124 -1.95 -2.40 0.34
N THR A 125 -3.05 -3.09 0.64
CA THR A 125 -3.75 -3.93 -0.34
C THR A 125 -4.16 -3.11 -1.55
N ARG A 126 -4.75 -1.93 -1.33
CA ARG A 126 -5.15 -1.04 -2.42
C ARG A 126 -3.96 -0.46 -3.19
N VAL A 127 -2.87 -0.11 -2.50
CA VAL A 127 -1.63 0.31 -3.17
C VAL A 127 -1.18 -0.76 -4.14
N ILE A 128 -1.12 -2.02 -3.72
CA ILE A 128 -0.70 -3.15 -4.58
C ILE A 128 -1.64 -3.32 -5.78
N GLU A 129 -2.95 -3.25 -5.58
CA GLU A 129 -3.93 -3.31 -6.67
C GLU A 129 -3.73 -2.21 -7.72
N LEU A 130 -3.56 -0.95 -7.26
CA LEU A 130 -3.36 0.19 -8.16
C LEU A 130 -2.04 0.08 -8.93
N LEU A 131 -1.01 -0.47 -8.30
CA LEU A 131 0.29 -0.72 -8.95
C LEU A 131 0.21 -1.83 -9.99
N ALA A 132 -0.52 -2.91 -9.72
CA ALA A 132 -0.76 -3.95 -10.72
C ALA A 132 -1.53 -3.41 -11.94
N SER A 133 -2.46 -2.48 -11.70
CA SER A 133 -3.28 -1.85 -12.75
C SER A 133 -2.50 -0.93 -13.69
N LYS A 134 -1.26 -0.52 -13.35
CA LYS A 134 -0.39 0.26 -14.25
C LYS A 134 0.12 -0.52 -15.47
N HIS A 135 0.00 -1.86 -15.45
CA HIS A 135 0.55 -2.74 -16.50
C HIS A 135 -0.52 -3.40 -17.37
N SER A 136 -1.79 -3.10 -17.13
CA SER A 136 -2.94 -3.52 -17.95
C SER A 136 -3.37 -2.40 -18.89
#